data_AF-A0A534JZE5-F1
#
_entry.id   AF-A0A534JZE5-F1
#
_cell.length_a   1.000
_cell.length_b   1.000
_cell.length_c   1.000
_cell.angle_alpha   90.00
_cell.angle_beta   90.00
_cell.angle_gamma   90.00
#
_symmetry.space_group_name_H-M   'P 1'
#
loop_
_entity.id
_entity.type
_entity.pdbx_description
1 polymer ?
#
loop_
_entity_poly.entity_id
_entity_poly.type
_entity_poly.pdbx_seq_one_letter_code
_entity_poly.pdbx_strand_id
1 'polypeptide(L)'
;MCGTTSGTGRGGARCTTTSGPPRTRRCGGGRSTPSRPTPAGRSRRPVGGSRRGGPSRGPRAADPYPPIRPTRARETLMAAPPPRRPAMHVTVKLFATYREIAGAKELSIRLADGATVRALLDAVYAKHPRLQGHEDAMILAVNHEFAEPTAALREGDEVALMPPVSGGAPPLIEIQRKAIDARAVVDSVRRDDAGAIVLFLGSVRSDPGVQALDYEVYRPMALKKMHEIVEGSKKKFGILDMSIVHRLGRIRIGGDSVAIAVSAAHRGEAFDAASWAMDEMKKVVPIWKAEA
;
A
#
# COMPACT_ATOMS: atom_id res chain seq x y z
N MET A 1 32.97 23.74 53.76
CA MET A 1 32.21 23.95 55.01
C MET A 1 30.72 23.74 54.70
N CYS A 2 29.98 23.15 55.63
CA CYS A 2 28.55 22.82 55.46
C CYS A 2 27.64 24.06 55.54
N GLY A 3 26.41 23.93 55.04
CA GLY A 3 25.40 24.99 55.07
C GLY A 3 24.00 24.53 54.63
N THR A 4 23.47 23.48 55.25
CA THR A 4 22.07 23.05 55.05
C THR A 4 21.12 23.74 56.04
N THR A 5 20.08 24.39 55.55
CA THR A 5 18.88 24.71 56.35
C THR A 5 17.60 24.57 55.51
N SER A 6 16.69 23.72 55.99
CA SER A 6 15.34 23.52 55.46
C SER A 6 14.36 24.56 56.00
N GLY A 7 13.39 24.99 55.21
CA GLY A 7 12.27 25.84 55.65
C GLY A 7 10.97 25.52 54.89
N THR A 8 9.94 25.08 55.62
CA THR A 8 8.62 24.67 55.08
C THR A 8 7.60 25.81 55.12
N GLY A 9 6.74 25.94 54.10
CA GLY A 9 5.59 26.84 54.08
C GLY A 9 4.44 26.31 53.21
N ARG A 10 3.18 26.46 53.66
CA ARG A 10 1.96 25.87 53.04
C ARG A 10 1.05 26.92 52.40
N GLY A 11 0.27 26.49 51.39
CA GLY A 11 -0.90 27.19 50.80
C GLY A 11 -1.09 26.68 49.37
N GLY A 12 -2.19 26.04 48.95
CA GLY A 12 -3.56 26.58 48.93
C GLY A 12 -3.73 27.38 47.63
N ALA A 13 -4.57 27.04 46.65
CA ALA A 13 -5.87 26.35 46.74
C ALA A 13 -6.20 25.48 45.50
N ARG A 14 -7.26 24.69 45.65
CA ARG A 14 -7.89 23.83 44.63
C ARG A 14 -9.02 24.63 43.98
N CYS A 15 -9.21 24.53 42.67
CA CYS A 15 -10.46 24.97 42.03
C CYS A 15 -10.92 23.94 40.99
N THR A 16 -12.06 23.33 41.28
CA THR A 16 -12.75 22.34 40.44
C THR A 16 -14.01 22.97 39.88
N THR A 17 -14.22 22.93 38.57
CA THR A 17 -15.57 23.11 37.99
C THR A 17 -15.81 22.15 36.84
N THR A 18 -16.91 21.43 36.97
CA THR A 18 -17.41 20.41 36.04
C THR A 18 -18.56 21.01 35.24
N SER A 19 -18.62 20.79 33.93
CA SER A 19 -19.88 20.95 33.17
C SER A 19 -19.90 20.06 31.93
N GLY A 20 -20.76 19.03 31.97
CA GLY A 20 -21.09 18.20 30.82
C GLY A 20 -22.37 18.67 30.09
N PRO A 21 -22.65 18.16 28.88
CA PRO A 21 -23.75 18.63 28.04
C PRO A 21 -25.07 17.84 28.24
N PRO A 22 -26.24 18.43 27.90
CA PRO A 22 -27.50 17.70 27.83
C PRO A 22 -27.70 16.95 26.50
N ARG A 23 -28.44 15.83 26.55
CA ARG A 23 -28.80 14.94 25.42
C ARG A 23 -30.27 15.08 25.01
N THR A 24 -30.57 14.89 23.71
CA THR A 24 -31.84 14.33 23.17
C THR A 24 -31.49 13.48 21.93
N ARG A 25 -31.85 12.18 21.82
CA ARG A 25 -33.13 11.57 21.32
C ARG A 25 -33.56 12.15 19.96
N ARG A 26 -33.96 11.37 18.92
CA ARG A 26 -34.59 10.03 18.86
C ARG A 26 -34.45 9.33 17.47
N CYS A 27 -34.94 8.09 17.38
CA CYS A 27 -34.86 7.10 16.28
C CYS A 27 -35.62 7.41 14.97
N GLY A 28 -35.35 6.64 13.89
CA GLY A 28 -36.36 6.33 12.85
C GLY A 28 -35.88 5.69 11.53
N GLY A 29 -36.29 4.44 11.25
CA GLY A 29 -36.35 3.79 9.91
C GLY A 29 -35.01 3.41 9.25
N GLY A 30 -34.84 2.25 8.58
CA GLY A 30 -35.79 1.23 8.15
C GLY A 30 -35.68 0.97 6.65
N ARG A 31 -34.89 -0.02 6.22
CA ARG A 31 -34.87 -0.53 4.83
C ARG A 31 -34.70 -2.05 4.83
N SER A 32 -35.61 -2.73 4.16
CA SER A 32 -35.57 -4.17 3.88
C SER A 32 -35.37 -4.41 2.39
N THR A 33 -34.60 -5.43 2.04
CA THR A 33 -34.42 -5.94 0.68
C THR A 33 -34.60 -7.46 0.68
N PRO A 34 -35.35 -8.06 -0.27
CA PRO A 34 -35.48 -9.51 -0.35
C PRO A 34 -34.46 -10.13 -1.31
N SER A 35 -33.84 -11.22 -0.87
CA SER A 35 -32.98 -12.09 -1.68
C SER A 35 -33.80 -13.16 -2.42
N ARG A 36 -33.26 -13.74 -3.50
CA ARG A 36 -33.89 -14.84 -4.25
C ARG A 36 -32.85 -15.83 -4.83
N PRO A 37 -33.00 -17.16 -4.66
CA PRO A 37 -32.00 -18.16 -5.08
C PRO A 37 -32.32 -18.90 -6.40
N THR A 38 -31.45 -19.86 -6.71
CA THR A 38 -31.20 -20.59 -7.98
C THR A 38 -32.12 -21.80 -8.28
N PRO A 39 -32.03 -22.42 -9.50
CA PRO A 39 -33.01 -23.40 -10.00
C PRO A 39 -32.52 -24.87 -10.05
N ALA A 40 -33.45 -25.83 -10.23
CA ALA A 40 -33.18 -27.21 -10.67
C ALA A 40 -34.43 -27.86 -11.32
N GLY A 41 -34.24 -28.78 -12.28
CA GLY A 41 -35.33 -29.61 -12.86
C GLY A 41 -34.89 -30.38 -14.12
N ARG A 42 -35.20 -31.69 -14.22
CA ARG A 42 -34.55 -32.61 -15.21
C ARG A 42 -35.49 -33.71 -15.76
N SER A 43 -35.40 -33.96 -17.08
CA SER A 43 -35.56 -35.27 -17.78
C SER A 43 -36.95 -35.91 -18.01
N ARG A 44 -37.19 -36.45 -19.24
CA ARG A 44 -37.33 -37.90 -19.62
C ARG A 44 -38.20 -38.16 -20.89
N ARG A 45 -37.85 -39.26 -21.58
CA ARG A 45 -38.48 -39.98 -22.74
C ARG A 45 -39.62 -40.95 -22.24
N PRO A 46 -40.37 -41.81 -23.02
CA PRO A 46 -39.96 -42.58 -24.25
C PRO A 46 -41.03 -43.07 -25.31
N VAL A 47 -40.55 -43.69 -26.44
CA VAL A 47 -40.94 -44.98 -27.17
C VAL A 47 -42.42 -45.28 -27.56
N GLY A 48 -42.82 -45.98 -28.66
CA GLY A 48 -42.16 -46.65 -29.83
C GLY A 48 -43.09 -47.66 -30.61
N GLY A 49 -42.57 -48.50 -31.55
CA GLY A 49 -43.26 -49.64 -32.26
C GLY A 49 -43.16 -49.63 -33.82
N SER A 50 -42.64 -50.61 -34.59
CA SER A 50 -43.03 -52.03 -34.92
C SER A 50 -44.13 -52.17 -36.02
N ARG A 51 -44.17 -53.08 -37.04
CA ARG A 51 -43.60 -54.44 -37.30
C ARG A 51 -43.48 -54.88 -38.81
N ARG A 52 -42.36 -55.54 -39.18
CA ARG A 52 -42.18 -56.83 -39.96
C ARG A 52 -42.90 -57.15 -41.32
N GLY A 53 -42.12 -57.69 -42.29
CA GLY A 53 -42.59 -58.56 -43.41
C GLY A 53 -41.59 -58.69 -44.60
N GLY A 54 -41.33 -59.90 -45.13
CA GLY A 54 -40.56 -60.19 -46.39
C GLY A 54 -41.21 -61.37 -47.13
N PRO A 55 -40.56 -62.12 -48.07
CA PRO A 55 -39.19 -62.02 -48.62
C PRO A 55 -39.05 -62.25 -50.17
N SER A 56 -37.82 -62.14 -50.72
CA SER A 56 -37.15 -63.12 -51.67
C SER A 56 -36.32 -62.55 -52.86
N ARG A 57 -35.00 -62.80 -52.77
CA ARG A 57 -33.98 -63.12 -53.81
C ARG A 57 -33.83 -62.27 -55.10
N GLY A 58 -32.78 -61.46 -55.12
CA GLY A 58 -32.06 -60.89 -56.28
C GLY A 58 -30.56 -60.69 -55.93
N PRO A 59 -29.63 -60.45 -56.88
CA PRO A 59 -28.21 -60.78 -56.73
C PRO A 59 -27.35 -59.82 -55.86
N ARG A 60 -26.26 -60.37 -55.32
CA ARG A 60 -25.10 -59.64 -54.76
C ARG A 60 -24.40 -58.84 -55.87
N ALA A 61 -23.75 -57.70 -55.63
CA ALA A 61 -23.77 -56.78 -54.50
C ALA A 61 -23.25 -55.41 -55.00
N ALA A 62 -23.84 -54.31 -54.52
CA ALA A 62 -23.35 -52.95 -54.77
C ALA A 62 -23.35 -52.20 -53.44
N ASP A 63 -22.28 -51.44 -53.16
CA ASP A 63 -22.12 -50.68 -51.92
C ASP A 63 -23.16 -49.54 -51.86
N PRO A 64 -24.08 -49.53 -50.88
CA PRO A 64 -25.25 -48.65 -50.91
C PRO A 64 -24.99 -47.22 -50.40
N TYR A 65 -23.73 -46.86 -50.10
CA TYR A 65 -23.38 -45.53 -49.61
C TYR A 65 -22.67 -44.70 -50.68
N PRO A 66 -23.38 -43.78 -51.39
CA PRO A 66 -22.67 -42.69 -52.05
C PRO A 66 -21.93 -41.89 -50.97
N PRO A 67 -20.67 -41.48 -51.19
CA PRO A 67 -19.99 -40.63 -50.22
C PRO A 67 -20.79 -39.35 -50.05
N ILE A 68 -21.21 -39.08 -48.82
CA ILE A 68 -21.88 -37.83 -48.43
C ILE A 68 -20.99 -36.70 -48.93
N ARG A 69 -21.49 -35.89 -49.88
CA ARG A 69 -20.78 -34.66 -50.28
C ARG A 69 -20.54 -33.87 -49.00
N PRO A 70 -19.29 -33.57 -48.60
CA PRO A 70 -19.08 -32.71 -47.46
C PRO A 70 -19.75 -31.38 -47.78
N THR A 71 -20.81 -31.07 -47.02
CA THR A 71 -21.29 -29.69 -46.89
C THR A 71 -20.05 -28.86 -46.61
N ARG A 72 -19.84 -27.79 -47.39
CA ARG A 72 -18.71 -26.86 -47.16
C ARG A 72 -18.64 -26.62 -45.67
N ALA A 73 -17.57 -27.11 -45.05
CA ALA A 73 -17.31 -26.76 -43.68
C ALA A 73 -17.39 -25.24 -43.65
N ARG A 74 -18.15 -24.68 -42.71
CA ARG A 74 -17.82 -23.33 -42.27
C ARG A 74 -16.37 -23.46 -41.82
N GLU A 75 -15.46 -22.94 -42.63
CA GLU A 75 -14.15 -22.56 -42.14
C GLU A 75 -14.47 -21.61 -41.00
N THR A 76 -14.44 -22.15 -39.78
CA THR A 76 -14.33 -21.38 -38.58
C THR A 76 -13.01 -20.68 -38.77
N LEU A 77 -13.07 -19.47 -39.33
CA LEU A 77 -11.93 -18.60 -39.51
C LEU A 77 -11.33 -18.48 -38.11
N MET A 78 -10.28 -19.25 -37.86
CA MET A 78 -9.45 -19.15 -36.68
C MET A 78 -9.02 -17.70 -36.70
N ALA A 79 -9.65 -16.89 -35.83
CA ALA A 79 -9.42 -15.46 -35.82
C ALA A 79 -7.91 -15.30 -35.70
N ALA A 80 -7.29 -14.71 -36.72
CA ALA A 80 -5.84 -14.59 -36.77
C ALA A 80 -5.40 -14.00 -35.42
N PRO A 81 -4.35 -14.56 -34.77
CA PRO A 81 -3.93 -14.08 -33.46
C PRO A 81 -3.79 -12.55 -33.56
N PRO A 82 -4.39 -11.79 -32.62
CA PRO A 82 -4.58 -10.36 -32.77
C PRO A 82 -3.25 -9.73 -33.20
N PRO A 83 -3.25 -8.88 -34.25
CA PRO A 83 -2.03 -8.45 -34.91
C PRO A 83 -1.05 -8.00 -33.83
N ARG A 84 0.10 -8.68 -33.75
CA ARG A 84 1.10 -8.40 -32.71
C ARG A 84 1.40 -6.92 -32.83
N ARG A 85 0.96 -6.13 -31.83
CA ARG A 85 1.25 -4.69 -31.81
C ARG A 85 2.76 -4.53 -32.04
N PRO A 86 3.20 -3.56 -32.87
CA PRO A 86 4.61 -3.27 -32.98
C PRO A 86 5.18 -3.16 -31.56
N ALA A 87 6.30 -3.82 -31.34
CA ALA A 87 6.85 -4.00 -30.01
C ALA A 87 8.09 -3.12 -29.90
N MET A 88 8.06 -2.19 -28.96
CA MET A 88 9.09 -1.19 -28.78
C MET A 88 10.08 -1.57 -27.68
N HIS A 89 11.32 -1.10 -27.78
CA HIS A 89 12.37 -1.24 -26.78
C HIS A 89 12.57 0.10 -26.07
N VAL A 90 12.56 0.04 -24.75
CA VAL A 90 12.79 1.17 -23.84
C VAL A 90 13.99 0.82 -22.97
N THR A 91 14.90 1.79 -22.81
CA THR A 91 16.06 1.66 -21.94
C THR A 91 15.73 2.22 -20.57
N VAL A 92 15.83 1.40 -19.52
CA VAL A 92 15.55 1.81 -18.14
C VAL A 92 16.86 2.03 -17.42
N LYS A 93 17.17 3.25 -16.98
CA LYS A 93 18.33 3.56 -16.13
C LYS A 93 17.94 3.48 -14.66
N LEU A 94 18.78 2.82 -13.86
CA LEU A 94 18.55 2.56 -12.44
C LEU A 94 19.61 3.26 -11.58
N PHE A 95 19.16 4.03 -10.60
CA PHE A 95 20.03 4.85 -9.74
C PHE A 95 20.05 4.37 -8.29
N ALA A 96 21.20 4.58 -7.62
CA ALA A 96 21.50 4.20 -6.24
C ALA A 96 20.87 2.84 -5.83
N THR A 97 20.00 2.81 -4.81
CA THR A 97 19.39 1.59 -4.25
C THR A 97 18.70 0.72 -5.30
N TYR A 98 18.10 1.31 -6.34
CA TYR A 98 17.42 0.53 -7.39
C TYR A 98 18.43 -0.25 -8.25
N ARG A 99 19.64 0.29 -8.47
CA ARG A 99 20.73 -0.44 -9.13
C ARG A 99 21.15 -1.67 -8.32
N GLU A 100 21.16 -1.53 -6.98
CA GLU A 100 21.60 -2.58 -6.05
C GLU A 100 20.55 -3.69 -5.94
N ILE A 101 19.28 -3.31 -5.88
CA ILE A 101 18.14 -4.24 -5.87
C ILE A 101 18.04 -5.03 -7.18
N ALA A 102 18.24 -4.36 -8.33
CA ALA A 102 18.17 -5.01 -9.64
C ALA A 102 19.44 -5.77 -10.03
N GLY A 103 20.58 -5.47 -9.41
CA GLY A 103 21.91 -5.99 -9.79
C GLY A 103 22.46 -5.43 -11.10
N ALA A 104 21.86 -4.36 -11.64
CA ALA A 104 22.19 -3.77 -12.94
C ALA A 104 22.03 -2.25 -12.91
N LYS A 105 22.84 -1.53 -13.71
CA LYS A 105 22.69 -0.08 -13.92
C LYS A 105 21.59 0.29 -14.91
N GLU A 106 21.31 -0.62 -15.85
CA GLU A 106 20.43 -0.42 -17.00
C GLU A 106 19.69 -1.73 -17.29
N LEU A 107 18.42 -1.63 -17.71
CA LEU A 107 17.60 -2.74 -18.19
C LEU A 107 17.03 -2.42 -19.57
N SER A 108 17.01 -3.40 -20.48
CA SER A 108 16.22 -3.29 -21.72
C SER A 108 14.86 -3.97 -21.52
N ILE A 109 13.78 -3.19 -21.72
CA ILE A 109 12.40 -3.68 -21.59
C ILE A 109 11.71 -3.56 -22.94
N ARG A 110 11.04 -4.64 -23.35
CA ARG A 110 10.24 -4.70 -24.58
C ARG A 110 8.76 -4.56 -24.22
N LEU A 111 8.10 -3.56 -24.78
CA LEU A 111 6.70 -3.21 -24.54
C LEU A 111 5.90 -3.24 -25.84
N ALA A 112 4.58 -3.08 -25.74
CA ALA A 112 3.77 -2.73 -26.90
C ALA A 112 3.97 -1.24 -27.24
N ASP A 113 3.92 -0.90 -28.53
CA ASP A 113 3.95 0.47 -29.02
C ASP A 113 2.87 1.35 -28.34
N GLY A 114 3.27 2.57 -27.96
CA GLY A 114 2.45 3.51 -27.20
C GLY A 114 2.11 3.08 -25.76
N ALA A 115 2.80 2.10 -25.18
CA ALA A 115 2.63 1.76 -23.76
C ALA A 115 3.07 2.91 -22.83
N THR A 116 2.52 2.95 -21.62
CA THR A 116 2.82 4.00 -20.64
C THR A 116 3.98 3.65 -19.72
N VAL A 117 4.51 4.66 -19.01
CA VAL A 117 5.49 4.47 -17.92
C VAL A 117 4.95 3.50 -16.86
N ARG A 118 3.65 3.48 -16.56
CA ARG A 118 3.05 2.47 -15.66
C ARG A 118 3.24 1.04 -16.19
N ALA A 119 2.98 0.82 -17.48
CA ALA A 119 3.15 -0.51 -18.09
C ALA A 119 4.63 -0.93 -18.16
N LEU A 120 5.56 0.04 -18.29
CA LEU A 120 6.99 -0.19 -18.11
C LEU A 120 7.32 -0.64 -16.69
N LEU A 121 6.83 0.07 -15.66
CA LEU A 121 7.03 -0.27 -14.25
C LEU A 121 6.50 -1.68 -13.94
N ASP A 122 5.31 -2.03 -14.42
CA ASP A 122 4.75 -3.37 -14.25
C ASP A 122 5.66 -4.46 -14.85
N ALA A 123 6.25 -4.21 -16.03
CA ALA A 123 7.20 -5.12 -16.66
C ALA A 123 8.57 -5.17 -15.93
N VAL A 124 9.02 -4.07 -15.33
CA VAL A 124 10.22 -4.03 -14.49
C VAL A 124 10.00 -4.80 -13.19
N TYR A 125 8.88 -4.59 -12.49
CA TYR A 125 8.53 -5.29 -11.26
C TYR A 125 8.30 -6.79 -11.47
N ALA A 126 7.75 -7.20 -12.62
CA ALA A 126 7.64 -8.62 -12.98
C ALA A 126 9.01 -9.30 -13.12
N LYS A 127 10.05 -8.57 -13.59
CA LYS A 127 11.43 -9.07 -13.69
C LYS A 127 12.21 -8.95 -12.37
N HIS A 128 11.96 -7.88 -11.61
CA HIS A 128 12.65 -7.55 -10.36
C HIS A 128 11.64 -7.28 -9.23
N PRO A 129 10.98 -8.32 -8.66
CA PRO A 129 9.94 -8.13 -7.64
C PRO A 129 10.43 -7.40 -6.39
N ARG A 130 11.73 -7.40 -6.10
CA ARG A 130 12.34 -6.67 -4.98
C ARG A 130 12.30 -5.14 -5.13
N LEU A 131 11.94 -4.60 -6.30
CA LEU A 131 11.68 -3.16 -6.49
C LEU A 131 10.25 -2.75 -6.09
N GLN A 132 9.35 -3.71 -5.84
CA GLN A 132 8.00 -3.42 -5.32
C GLN A 132 8.07 -2.91 -3.88
N GLY A 133 7.18 -1.99 -3.52
CA GLY A 133 7.18 -1.27 -2.24
C GLY A 133 7.98 0.05 -2.24
N HIS A 134 8.51 0.46 -3.39
CA HIS A 134 9.17 1.76 -3.60
C HIS A 134 8.38 2.71 -4.51
N GLU A 135 7.15 2.35 -4.90
CA GLU A 135 6.37 3.04 -5.93
C GLU A 135 6.13 4.52 -5.61
N ASP A 136 5.69 4.82 -4.38
CA ASP A 136 5.29 6.17 -3.97
C ASP A 136 6.48 7.14 -3.78
N ALA A 137 7.71 6.63 -3.73
CA ALA A 137 8.93 7.42 -3.58
C ALA A 137 9.76 7.49 -4.87
N MET A 138 9.39 6.73 -5.91
CA MET A 138 10.18 6.62 -7.14
C MET A 138 9.95 7.85 -8.03
N ILE A 139 11.01 8.63 -8.24
CA ILE A 139 11.01 9.69 -9.24
C ILE A 139 11.25 9.08 -10.61
N LEU A 140 10.40 9.46 -11.56
CA LEU A 140 10.38 8.97 -12.93
C LEU A 140 10.76 10.12 -13.87
N ALA A 141 11.66 9.85 -14.81
CA ALA A 141 11.94 10.77 -15.90
C ALA A 141 12.02 10.02 -17.24
N VAL A 142 11.50 10.62 -18.31
CA VAL A 142 11.56 10.13 -19.69
C VAL A 142 12.39 11.12 -20.50
N ASN A 143 13.45 10.65 -21.16
CA ASN A 143 14.33 11.47 -22.01
C ASN A 143 14.83 12.77 -21.32
N HIS A 144 15.20 12.65 -20.04
CA HIS A 144 15.64 13.72 -19.13
C HIS A 144 14.56 14.69 -18.59
N GLU A 145 13.28 14.50 -18.91
CA GLU A 145 12.17 15.29 -18.33
C GLU A 145 11.37 14.46 -17.31
N PHE A 146 10.92 15.07 -16.19
CA PHE A 146 10.10 14.36 -15.20
C PHE A 146 8.76 13.93 -15.80
N ALA A 147 8.31 12.71 -15.47
CA ALA A 147 7.16 12.08 -16.10
C ALA A 147 6.20 11.44 -15.09
N GLU A 148 4.91 11.57 -15.34
CA GLU A 148 3.88 10.84 -14.61
C GLU A 148 3.79 9.37 -15.08
N PRO A 149 3.32 8.42 -14.24
CA PRO A 149 3.09 7.02 -14.66
C PRO A 149 2.14 6.86 -15.86
N THR A 150 1.36 7.88 -16.20
CA THR A 150 0.45 7.92 -17.35
C THR A 150 1.12 8.36 -18.66
N ALA A 151 2.35 8.87 -18.63
CA ALA A 151 3.07 9.32 -19.83
C ALA A 151 3.28 8.15 -20.81
N ALA A 152 3.09 8.42 -22.11
CA ALA A 152 3.26 7.45 -23.18
C ALA A 152 4.72 7.40 -23.65
N LEU A 153 5.22 6.19 -23.91
CA LEU A 153 6.59 5.91 -24.34
C LEU A 153 6.64 5.54 -25.84
N ARG A 154 7.84 5.66 -26.42
CA ARG A 154 8.17 5.40 -27.83
C ARG A 154 9.38 4.47 -27.96
N GLU A 155 9.64 4.00 -29.19
CA GLU A 155 10.86 3.24 -29.51
C GLU A 155 12.12 4.06 -29.19
N GLY A 156 13.04 3.45 -28.44
CA GLY A 156 14.32 4.05 -28.08
C GLY A 156 14.27 5.02 -26.90
N ASP A 157 13.09 5.27 -26.31
CA ASP A 157 12.98 6.15 -25.13
C ASP A 157 13.87 5.64 -23.98
N GLU A 158 14.44 6.59 -23.25
CA GLU A 158 15.16 6.34 -22.01
C GLU A 158 14.30 6.74 -20.82
N VAL A 159 14.12 5.83 -19.86
CA VAL A 159 13.38 6.07 -18.62
C VAL A 159 14.29 5.89 -17.42
N ALA A 160 14.53 6.96 -16.67
CA ALA A 160 15.25 6.93 -15.42
C ALA A 160 14.30 6.60 -14.25
N LEU A 161 14.61 5.53 -13.52
CA LEU A 161 14.02 5.24 -12.21
C LEU A 161 15.00 5.73 -11.15
N MET A 162 14.65 6.82 -10.49
CA MET A 162 15.51 7.52 -9.54
C MET A 162 14.88 7.49 -8.15
N PRO A 163 15.63 7.18 -7.08
CA PRO A 163 15.20 7.56 -5.74
C PRO A 163 15.19 9.10 -5.63
N PRO A 164 14.53 9.67 -4.60
CA PRO A 164 14.48 11.12 -4.41
C PRO A 164 15.87 11.75 -4.33
N VAL A 165 16.10 12.80 -5.12
CA VAL A 165 17.41 13.43 -5.31
C VAL A 165 17.73 14.47 -4.22
N SER A 166 17.84 14.03 -2.97
CA SER A 166 18.50 14.78 -1.87
C SER A 166 18.58 13.99 -0.56
N GLY A 167 19.51 13.03 -0.44
CA GLY A 167 20.02 12.50 0.84
C GLY A 167 19.06 11.71 1.76
N GLY A 168 17.76 11.66 1.46
CA GLY A 168 16.74 10.98 2.25
C GLY A 168 15.49 10.63 1.45
N ALA A 169 14.77 9.61 1.90
CA ALA A 169 13.40 9.37 1.43
C ALA A 169 12.47 10.51 1.93
N PRO A 170 11.34 10.80 1.27
CA PRO A 170 10.38 11.76 1.81
C PRO A 170 9.93 11.34 3.22
N PRO A 171 9.60 12.30 4.10
CA PRO A 171 9.20 12.03 5.48
C PRO A 171 8.04 11.05 5.56
N LEU A 172 8.27 9.93 6.23
CA LEU A 172 7.37 8.79 6.28
C LEU A 172 6.28 9.04 7.34
N ILE A 173 5.08 9.37 6.88
CA ILE A 173 3.88 9.55 7.71
C ILE A 173 2.95 8.35 7.43
N GLU A 174 3.24 7.22 8.07
CA GLU A 174 2.61 5.91 7.77
C GLU A 174 1.84 5.35 8.98
N ILE A 175 0.72 4.69 8.72
CA ILE A 175 0.05 3.82 9.69
C ILE A 175 0.02 2.40 9.10
N GLN A 176 0.64 1.43 9.78
CA GLN A 176 0.94 0.11 9.23
C GLN A 176 0.57 -1.05 10.17
N ARG A 177 0.65 -2.29 9.69
CA ARG A 177 0.56 -3.50 10.54
C ARG A 177 1.90 -4.24 10.69
N LYS A 178 2.81 -4.06 9.73
CA LYS A 178 4.19 -4.57 9.75
C LYS A 178 4.97 -4.00 10.94
N ALA A 179 6.01 -4.72 11.39
CA ALA A 179 6.93 -4.20 12.40
C ALA A 179 7.56 -2.87 11.93
N ILE A 180 7.88 -1.97 12.86
CA ILE A 180 8.52 -0.71 12.50
C ILE A 180 9.99 -0.99 12.22
N ASP A 181 10.46 -0.60 11.04
CA ASP A 181 11.89 -0.59 10.72
C ASP A 181 12.48 0.75 11.19
N ALA A 182 13.08 0.74 12.37
CA ALA A 182 13.70 1.92 12.96
C ALA A 182 14.77 2.56 12.07
N ARG A 183 15.46 1.77 11.23
CA ARG A 183 16.49 2.29 10.32
C ARG A 183 15.85 3.02 9.14
N ALA A 184 14.79 2.46 8.57
CA ALA A 184 14.02 3.12 7.50
C ALA A 184 13.44 4.47 7.96
N VAL A 185 12.89 4.55 9.18
CA VAL A 185 12.33 5.80 9.73
C VAL A 185 13.41 6.86 10.03
N VAL A 186 14.63 6.44 10.39
CA VAL A 186 15.78 7.35 10.55
C VAL A 186 16.28 7.86 9.19
N ASP A 187 16.35 6.98 8.18
CA ASP A 187 16.84 7.36 6.85
C ASP A 187 15.79 8.16 6.03
N SER A 188 14.50 8.13 6.39
CA SER A 188 13.45 9.02 5.84
C SER A 188 13.41 10.43 6.42
N VAL A 189 14.34 10.79 7.32
CA VAL A 189 14.59 12.19 7.73
C VAL A 189 16.04 12.61 7.52
N ARG A 190 16.88 11.72 6.97
CA ARG A 190 18.31 11.99 6.75
C ARG A 190 18.47 13.06 5.67
N ARG A 191 19.34 14.04 5.95
CA ARG A 191 19.68 15.16 5.07
C ARG A 191 21.12 15.57 5.32
N ASP A 192 21.77 16.13 4.31
CA ASP A 192 23.17 16.56 4.40
C ASP A 192 23.37 17.84 5.24
N ASP A 193 22.29 18.60 5.47
CA ASP A 193 22.23 19.79 6.32
C ASP A 193 21.82 19.49 7.78
N ALA A 194 21.57 18.23 8.13
CA ALA A 194 21.17 17.82 9.47
C ALA A 194 22.37 17.48 10.37
N GLY A 195 22.66 18.34 11.34
CA GLY A 195 23.65 18.08 12.40
C GLY A 195 23.18 17.11 13.49
N ALA A 196 21.88 16.79 13.55
CA ALA A 196 21.33 15.79 14.45
C ALA A 196 20.11 15.07 13.87
N ILE A 197 19.95 13.79 14.24
CA ILE A 197 18.70 13.03 14.10
C ILE A 197 18.35 12.43 15.46
N VAL A 198 17.11 12.63 15.91
CA VAL A 198 16.55 12.01 17.12
C VAL A 198 15.48 11.01 16.71
N LEU A 199 15.54 9.80 17.26
CA LEU A 199 14.51 8.78 17.12
C LEU A 199 13.87 8.51 18.49
N PHE A 200 12.55 8.65 18.57
CA PHE A 200 11.73 8.15 19.66
C PHE A 200 11.05 6.84 19.23
N LEU A 201 11.11 5.81 20.08
CA LEU A 201 10.36 4.57 19.93
C LEU A 201 9.43 4.38 21.13
N GLY A 202 8.15 4.12 20.87
CA GLY A 202 7.17 3.75 21.88
C GLY A 202 6.97 2.24 21.93
N SER A 203 7.73 1.55 22.77
CA SER A 203 7.67 0.09 22.93
C SER A 203 6.64 -0.36 23.97
N VAL A 204 6.01 -1.52 23.74
CA VAL A 204 5.10 -2.14 24.72
C VAL A 204 5.88 -2.65 25.93
N ARG A 205 5.53 -2.19 27.13
CA ARG A 205 6.20 -2.57 28.38
C ARG A 205 5.61 -3.83 29.01
N SER A 206 6.39 -4.48 29.86
CA SER A 206 5.96 -5.62 30.70
C SER A 206 5.26 -5.14 31.97
N ASP A 207 4.17 -4.38 31.83
CA ASP A 207 3.35 -3.96 32.96
C ASP A 207 2.49 -5.15 33.47
N PRO A 208 2.21 -5.30 34.79
CA PRO A 208 1.58 -6.51 35.33
C PRO A 208 0.22 -6.85 34.69
N GLY A 209 0.09 -8.07 34.17
CA GLY A 209 -1.13 -8.56 33.52
C GLY A 209 -1.21 -8.27 32.01
N VAL A 210 -0.37 -7.39 31.46
CA VAL A 210 -0.32 -7.07 30.03
C VAL A 210 0.60 -8.07 29.31
N GLN A 211 0.14 -8.70 28.23
CA GLN A 211 0.98 -9.53 27.35
C GLN A 211 1.18 -8.87 25.97
N ALA A 212 0.18 -8.11 25.54
CA ALA A 212 0.21 -7.29 24.35
C ALA A 212 -0.67 -6.04 24.51
N LEU A 213 -0.47 -5.09 23.60
CA LEU A 213 -1.43 -4.02 23.33
C LEU A 213 -2.00 -4.21 21.93
N ASP A 214 -3.32 -4.15 21.81
CA ASP A 214 -4.05 -4.15 20.55
C ASP A 214 -4.43 -2.71 20.18
N TYR A 215 -4.02 -2.28 18.98
CA TYR A 215 -4.18 -0.90 18.52
C TYR A 215 -5.17 -0.76 17.36
N GLU A 216 -6.13 0.14 17.54
CA GLU A 216 -7.13 0.55 16.54
C GLU A 216 -7.09 2.05 16.28
N VAL A 217 -7.58 2.50 15.11
CA VAL A 217 -7.43 3.89 14.67
C VAL A 217 -8.50 4.32 13.66
N TYR A 218 -8.94 5.57 13.75
CA TYR A 218 -9.69 6.20 12.65
C TYR A 218 -8.71 6.75 11.59
N ARG A 219 -8.19 5.84 10.75
CA ARG A 219 -7.04 6.05 9.85
C ARG A 219 -7.03 7.38 9.07
N PRO A 220 -8.09 7.81 8.36
CA PRO A 220 -8.04 9.05 7.57
C PRO A 220 -7.84 10.30 8.44
N MET A 221 -8.48 10.36 9.61
CA MET A 221 -8.33 11.46 10.55
C MET A 221 -6.97 11.41 11.25
N ALA A 222 -6.48 10.22 11.58
CA ALA A 222 -5.17 10.05 12.20
C ALA A 222 -4.03 10.49 11.29
N LEU A 223 -4.02 10.08 10.02
CA LEU A 223 -3.03 10.54 9.04
C LEU A 223 -3.07 12.07 8.90
N LYS A 224 -4.25 12.67 8.72
CA LYS A 224 -4.42 14.13 8.68
C LYS A 224 -3.81 14.82 9.91
N LYS A 225 -4.05 14.28 11.11
CA LYS A 225 -3.52 14.84 12.35
C LYS A 225 -2.02 14.64 12.51
N MET A 226 -1.45 13.54 12.03
CA MET A 226 0.00 13.33 11.98
C MET A 226 0.68 14.34 11.03
N HIS A 227 0.10 14.61 9.86
CA HIS A 227 0.57 15.69 8.97
C HIS A 227 0.52 17.07 9.65
N GLU A 228 -0.58 17.40 10.34
CA GLU A 228 -0.70 18.66 11.10
C GLU A 228 0.39 18.79 12.20
N ILE A 229 0.78 17.68 12.85
CA ILE A 229 1.87 17.65 13.84
C ILE A 229 3.25 17.85 13.18
N VAL A 230 3.53 17.22 12.04
CA VAL A 230 4.80 17.41 11.31
C VAL A 230 4.97 18.86 10.87
N GLU A 231 3.93 19.44 10.26
CA GLU A 231 3.93 20.84 9.82
C GLU A 231 3.99 21.83 11.00
N GLY A 232 3.31 21.51 12.11
CA GLY A 232 3.42 22.25 13.36
C GLY A 232 4.84 22.22 13.94
N SER A 233 5.50 21.06 13.89
CA SER A 233 6.87 20.87 14.39
C SER A 233 7.88 21.70 13.60
N LYS A 234 7.82 21.63 12.25
CA LYS A 234 8.65 22.45 11.34
C LYS A 234 8.53 23.94 11.66
N LYS A 235 7.29 24.44 11.77
CA LYS A 235 7.00 25.86 12.06
C LYS A 235 7.40 26.30 13.47
N LYS A 236 7.29 25.42 14.47
CA LYS A 236 7.51 25.76 15.88
C LYS A 236 8.97 25.66 16.31
N PHE A 237 9.71 24.69 15.78
CA PHE A 237 11.07 24.36 16.25
C PHE A 237 12.16 24.58 15.18
N GLY A 238 11.81 24.92 13.93
CA GLY A 238 12.80 25.09 12.87
C GLY A 238 13.50 23.79 12.45
N ILE A 239 12.91 22.63 12.75
CA ILE A 239 13.43 21.33 12.32
C ILE A 239 13.41 21.19 10.80
N LEU A 240 14.33 20.38 10.28
CA LEU A 240 14.49 20.14 8.85
C LEU A 240 13.44 19.15 8.34
N ASP A 241 13.28 18.01 9.04
CA ASP A 241 12.21 17.07 8.75
C ASP A 241 11.73 16.22 9.93
N MET A 242 10.55 15.60 9.77
CA MET A 242 9.98 14.68 10.75
C MET A 242 9.17 13.57 10.08
N SER A 243 9.46 12.32 10.46
CA SER A 243 8.68 11.12 10.09
C SER A 243 7.93 10.59 11.31
N ILE A 244 6.71 10.09 11.11
CA ILE A 244 5.87 9.49 12.16
C ILE A 244 5.26 8.19 11.62
N VAL A 245 5.64 7.06 12.22
CA VAL A 245 5.10 5.73 11.87
C VAL A 245 4.37 5.15 13.07
N HIS A 246 3.13 4.69 12.88
CA HIS A 246 2.38 3.95 13.90
C HIS A 246 1.99 2.54 13.44
N ARG A 247 2.20 1.55 14.31
CA ARG A 247 1.82 0.16 14.09
C ARG A 247 0.45 -0.16 14.71
N LEU A 248 -0.34 -1.01 14.04
CA LEU A 248 -1.68 -1.41 14.44
C LEU A 248 -1.82 -2.92 14.69
N GLY A 249 -2.91 -3.29 15.38
CA GLY A 249 -3.18 -4.66 15.81
C GLY A 249 -2.34 -5.06 17.02
N ARG A 250 -2.18 -6.36 17.24
CA ARG A 250 -1.56 -6.91 18.45
C ARG A 250 -0.04 -6.77 18.44
N ILE A 251 0.49 -6.04 19.41
CA ILE A 251 1.92 -5.80 19.62
C ILE A 251 2.30 -6.37 20.99
N ARG A 252 3.14 -7.40 21.01
CA ARG A 252 3.65 -8.01 22.26
C ARG A 252 4.63 -7.09 22.98
N ILE A 253 4.86 -7.36 24.27
CA ILE A 253 5.96 -6.79 25.07
C ILE A 253 7.26 -6.73 24.25
N GLY A 254 7.97 -5.60 24.33
CA GLY A 254 9.21 -5.33 23.61
C GLY A 254 9.04 -4.91 22.15
N GLY A 255 7.83 -4.98 21.59
CA GLY A 255 7.55 -4.51 20.23
C GLY A 255 7.19 -3.03 20.18
N ASP A 256 7.63 -2.34 19.12
CA ASP A 256 7.34 -0.91 18.93
C ASP A 256 5.95 -0.66 18.32
N SER A 257 5.22 0.25 18.96
CA SER A 257 3.89 0.73 18.57
C SER A 257 3.95 2.02 17.74
N VAL A 258 4.94 2.88 18.00
CA VAL A 258 5.12 4.16 17.34
C VAL A 258 6.60 4.49 17.21
N ALA A 259 6.98 5.13 16.11
CA ALA A 259 8.27 5.75 15.93
C ALA A 259 8.09 7.20 15.45
N ILE A 260 8.90 8.10 16.00
CA ILE A 260 9.02 9.49 15.54
C ILE A 260 10.50 9.74 15.30
N ALA A 261 10.88 10.03 14.06
CA ALA A 261 12.23 10.50 13.76
C ALA A 261 12.19 11.98 13.39
N VAL A 262 13.18 12.74 13.84
CA VAL A 262 13.29 14.19 13.63
C VAL A 262 14.71 14.53 13.23
N SER A 263 14.90 15.29 12.17
CA SER A 263 16.20 15.86 11.79
C SER A 263 16.21 17.37 11.93
N ALA A 264 17.34 17.91 12.38
CA ALA A 264 17.53 19.35 12.56
C ALA A 264 19.00 19.73 12.40
N ALA A 265 19.27 21.02 12.18
CA ALA A 265 20.63 21.55 12.09
C ALA A 265 21.42 21.32 13.41
N HIS A 266 20.74 21.41 14.55
CA HIS A 266 21.31 21.15 15.87
C HIS A 266 20.41 20.21 16.69
N ARG A 267 20.95 19.66 17.78
CA ARG A 267 20.29 18.58 18.55
C ARG A 267 19.12 19.05 19.42
N GLY A 268 19.08 20.32 19.84
CA GLY A 268 18.09 20.81 20.80
C GLY A 268 16.69 20.77 20.21
N GLU A 269 16.56 21.36 19.03
CA GLU A 269 15.36 21.44 18.21
C GLU A 269 14.82 20.04 17.87
N ALA A 270 15.72 19.08 17.59
CA ALA A 270 15.34 17.69 17.33
C ALA A 270 14.75 16.98 18.56
N PHE A 271 15.34 17.17 19.75
CA PHE A 271 14.80 16.62 21.01
C PHE A 271 13.46 17.28 21.40
N ASP A 272 13.39 18.61 21.35
CA ASP A 272 12.20 19.37 21.72
C ASP A 272 11.01 19.04 20.80
N ALA A 273 11.24 18.97 19.50
CA ALA A 273 10.22 18.60 18.52
C ALA A 273 9.78 17.14 18.65
N ALA A 274 10.70 16.19 18.88
CA ALA A 274 10.34 14.78 19.07
C ALA A 274 9.47 14.57 20.32
N SER A 275 9.84 15.22 21.43
CA SER A 275 9.07 15.19 22.67
C SER A 275 7.68 15.82 22.50
N TRP A 276 7.63 17.02 21.91
CA TRP A 276 6.37 17.72 21.65
C TRP A 276 5.44 16.94 20.71
N ALA A 277 5.97 16.38 19.61
CA ALA A 277 5.18 15.61 18.66
C ALA A 277 4.53 14.38 19.33
N MET A 278 5.26 13.66 20.19
CA MET A 278 4.70 12.51 20.91
C MET A 278 3.57 12.91 21.86
N ASP A 279 3.69 14.07 22.52
CA ASP A 279 2.63 14.57 23.40
C ASP A 279 1.43 15.10 22.64
N GLU A 280 1.61 15.75 21.48
CA GLU A 280 0.48 16.09 20.61
C GLU A 280 -0.20 14.85 20.01
N MET A 281 0.55 13.82 19.62
CA MET A 281 -0.02 12.56 19.12
C MET A 281 -1.03 11.98 20.12
N LYS A 282 -0.67 11.93 21.41
CA LYS A 282 -1.56 11.45 22.49
C LYS A 282 -2.81 12.32 22.69
N LYS A 283 -2.78 13.60 22.31
CA LYS A 283 -3.89 14.55 22.49
C LYS A 283 -4.86 14.54 21.31
N VAL A 284 -4.34 14.53 20.07
CA VAL A 284 -5.14 14.87 18.87
C VAL A 284 -5.27 13.75 17.83
N VAL A 285 -4.46 12.68 17.91
CA VAL A 285 -4.51 11.58 16.94
C VAL A 285 -5.44 10.48 17.47
N PRO A 286 -6.55 10.14 16.77
CA PRO A 286 -7.55 9.18 17.26
C PRO A 286 -7.08 7.72 17.10
N ILE A 287 -6.15 7.32 17.97
CA ILE A 287 -5.63 5.96 18.14
C ILE A 287 -6.02 5.47 19.54
N TRP A 288 -6.56 4.26 19.60
CA TRP A 288 -6.95 3.59 20.84
C TRP A 288 -6.08 2.37 21.08
N LYS A 289 -5.75 2.11 22.35
CA LYS A 289 -5.12 0.87 22.81
C LYS A 289 -6.08 0.08 23.70
N ALA A 290 -6.09 -1.23 23.55
CA ALA A 290 -6.65 -2.19 24.49
C ALA A 290 -5.54 -3.11 25.01
N GLU A 291 -5.67 -3.59 26.24
CA GLU A 291 -4.75 -4.58 26.83
C GLU A 291 -5.24 -5.99 26.51
N ALA A 292 -4.31 -6.89 26.17
CA ALA A 292 -4.57 -8.23 25.64
C ALA A 292 -3.45 -9.23 26.01
#